data_AF-A0A1V5GSD5-F1
#
_entry.id   AF-A0A1V5GSD5-F1
#
_cell.length_a   1.000
_cell.length_b   1.000
_cell.length_c   1.000
_cell.angle_alpha   90.00
_cell.angle_beta   90.00
_cell.angle_gamma   90.00
#
_symmetry.space_group_name_H-M   'P 1'
#
loop_
_entity.id
_entity.type
_entity.pdbx_description
1 polymer ?
#
loop_
_entity_poly.entity_id
_entity_poly.type
_entity_poly.pdbx_seq_one_letter_code
_entity_poly.pdbx_strand_id
1 'polypeptide(L)'
;MQGYVKRMAMTAMVGLVAAATVARGAGLVNFAYSGNGGVATMGGGSGAQTPQRANDGNRERSTNAAAWTGSKVGGWWEVALPVVAAGGEVRQIRVFDRSCCSSIAPYDLKVYDGANVQLGATLSQAGGGLQPWIWTYDLAPGLNGAARVRLEHTGVTAGDAYMGEVEVIGWNPAASTASSCPRCRASSAGTPVPC
;
A
#
# COMPACT_ATOMS: atom_id res chain seq x y z
N MET A 1 -36.58 39.38 63.42
CA MET A 1 -36.43 38.08 62.72
C MET A 1 -35.74 38.36 61.40
N GLN A 2 -34.44 38.10 61.32
CA GLN A 2 -33.59 38.44 60.16
C GLN A 2 -33.18 37.11 59.50
N GLY A 3 -33.68 36.86 58.29
CA GLY A 3 -33.45 35.62 57.55
C GLY A 3 -32.12 35.65 56.80
N TYR A 4 -31.27 34.65 57.06
CA TYR A 4 -30.07 34.39 56.28
C TYR A 4 -30.42 33.58 55.02
N VAL A 5 -30.12 34.11 53.83
CA VAL A 5 -30.19 33.35 52.57
C VAL A 5 -28.80 32.77 52.29
N LYS A 6 -28.63 31.46 52.51
CA LYS A 6 -27.47 30.68 52.05
C LYS A 6 -27.51 30.60 50.51
N ARG A 7 -26.57 31.23 49.83
CA ARG A 7 -26.30 30.97 48.40
C ARG A 7 -25.41 29.73 48.30
N MET A 8 -25.94 28.63 47.80
CA MET A 8 -25.13 27.48 47.39
C MET A 8 -24.53 27.77 46.00
N ALA A 9 -23.22 27.92 45.93
CA ALA A 9 -22.48 27.95 44.68
C ALA A 9 -22.39 26.51 44.15
N MET A 10 -23.05 26.23 43.03
CA MET A 10 -22.97 24.96 42.33
C MET A 10 -21.79 25.04 41.37
N THR A 11 -20.64 24.51 41.80
CA THR A 11 -19.45 24.39 40.94
C THR A 11 -19.72 23.33 39.88
N ALA A 12 -20.04 23.77 38.66
CA ALA A 12 -20.10 22.89 37.50
C ALA A 12 -18.68 22.45 37.12
N MET A 13 -18.31 21.21 37.43
CA MET A 13 -17.15 20.58 36.81
C MET A 13 -17.50 20.27 35.35
N VAL A 14 -17.06 21.15 34.44
CA VAL A 14 -17.00 20.82 33.02
C VAL A 14 -15.88 19.81 32.84
N GLY A 15 -16.26 18.54 32.71
CA GLY A 15 -15.34 17.46 32.35
C GLY A 15 -14.80 17.71 30.95
N LEU A 16 -13.56 18.20 30.87
CA LEU A 16 -12.81 18.27 29.63
C LEU A 16 -12.53 16.82 29.19
N VAL A 17 -13.35 16.28 28.29
CA VAL A 17 -12.99 15.08 27.53
C VAL A 17 -11.89 15.53 26.57
N ALA A 18 -10.65 15.45 27.03
CA ALA A 18 -9.50 15.50 26.15
C ALA A 18 -9.58 14.26 25.27
N ALA A 19 -10.21 14.39 24.10
CA ALA A 19 -9.99 13.47 23.01
C ALA A 19 -8.49 13.53 22.73
N ALA A 20 -7.75 12.54 23.25
CA ALA A 20 -6.39 12.31 22.86
C ALA A 20 -6.43 11.99 21.36
N THR A 21 -6.23 13.02 20.55
CA THR A 21 -5.81 12.87 19.16
C THR A 21 -4.47 12.17 19.22
N VAL A 22 -4.50 10.83 19.28
CA VAL A 22 -3.33 10.00 19.11
C VAL A 22 -2.77 10.37 17.75
N ALA A 23 -1.63 11.07 17.77
CA ALA A 23 -0.94 11.52 16.59
C ALA A 23 -0.76 10.32 15.65
N ARG A 24 -1.35 10.40 14.45
CA ARG A 24 -1.14 9.46 13.35
C ARG A 24 0.31 9.60 12.87
N GLY A 25 1.25 9.06 13.63
CA GLY A 25 2.67 8.94 13.30
C GLY A 25 3.00 7.67 12.50
N ALA A 26 2.02 7.02 11.88
CA ALA A 26 2.28 5.93 10.95
C ALA A 26 2.62 6.52 9.58
N GLY A 27 3.90 6.45 9.22
CA GLY A 27 4.36 6.81 7.88
C GLY A 27 3.68 5.98 6.79
N LEU A 28 3.65 6.51 5.57
CA LEU A 28 3.24 5.75 4.40
C LEU A 28 4.23 4.61 4.16
N VAL A 29 3.71 3.42 3.86
CA VAL A 29 4.52 2.22 3.59
C VAL A 29 4.19 1.65 2.21
N ASN A 30 5.18 1.02 1.57
CA ASN A 30 4.96 0.18 0.39
C ASN A 30 4.56 -1.23 0.86
N PHE A 31 3.27 -1.54 0.75
CA PHE A 31 2.72 -2.84 1.12
C PHE A 31 3.06 -3.95 0.11
N ALA A 32 3.41 -3.60 -1.13
CA ALA A 32 3.84 -4.59 -2.11
C ALA A 32 5.18 -5.21 -1.72
N TYR A 33 6.10 -4.42 -1.14
CA TYR A 33 7.42 -4.89 -0.71
C TYR A 33 7.36 -5.93 0.42
N SER A 34 6.44 -5.76 1.36
CA SER A 34 6.20 -6.74 2.44
C SER A 34 5.23 -7.85 2.03
N GLY A 35 4.63 -7.75 0.84
CA GLY A 35 3.81 -8.77 0.23
C GLY A 35 4.65 -10.00 -0.08
N ASN A 36 4.32 -11.13 0.53
CA ASN A 36 5.10 -12.36 0.45
C ASN A 36 5.04 -12.94 -0.98
N GLY A 37 5.95 -12.48 -1.84
CA GLY A 37 6.17 -12.94 -3.21
C GLY A 37 5.06 -12.57 -4.19
N GLY A 38 5.36 -11.69 -5.16
CA GLY A 38 4.52 -11.54 -6.35
C GLY A 38 4.34 -12.87 -7.10
N VAL A 39 3.20 -13.04 -7.76
CA VAL A 39 2.88 -14.16 -8.66
C VAL A 39 2.45 -13.61 -10.01
N ALA A 40 2.79 -14.29 -11.10
CA ALA A 40 2.40 -13.88 -12.45
C ALA A 40 2.17 -15.09 -13.35
N THR A 41 1.44 -14.91 -14.45
CA THR A 41 1.45 -15.84 -15.58
C THR A 41 2.81 -15.77 -16.26
N MET A 42 3.74 -16.64 -15.86
CA MET A 42 5.09 -16.66 -16.42
C MET A 42 5.09 -17.20 -17.85
N GLY A 43 5.84 -16.56 -18.75
CA GLY A 43 6.27 -17.18 -19.99
C GLY A 43 7.40 -18.19 -19.76
N GLY A 44 7.54 -19.20 -20.63
CA GLY A 44 8.54 -20.28 -20.50
C GLY A 44 9.92 -20.02 -21.13
N GLY A 45 10.25 -18.77 -21.43
CA GLY A 45 11.49 -18.37 -22.11
C GLY A 45 12.72 -18.34 -21.19
N SER A 46 13.88 -18.69 -21.74
CA SER A 46 15.18 -18.55 -21.07
C SER A 46 15.45 -17.07 -20.78
N GLY A 47 15.55 -16.70 -19.49
CA GLY A 47 15.69 -15.30 -19.05
C GLY A 47 14.46 -14.75 -18.31
N ALA A 48 13.43 -15.58 -18.14
CA ALA A 48 12.28 -15.29 -17.28
C ALA A 48 12.71 -14.89 -15.86
N GLN A 49 12.64 -13.60 -15.57
CA GLN A 49 12.85 -13.07 -14.22
C GLN A 49 11.62 -13.37 -13.37
N THR A 50 11.84 -13.70 -12.10
CA THR A 50 10.80 -14.13 -11.18
C THR A 50 9.78 -13.01 -10.92
N PRO A 51 8.48 -13.30 -10.75
CA PRO A 51 7.45 -12.27 -10.52
C PRO A 51 7.72 -11.34 -9.34
N GLN A 52 8.52 -11.80 -8.37
CA GLN A 52 8.95 -11.06 -7.19
C GLN A 52 9.79 -9.82 -7.50
N ARG A 53 10.38 -9.74 -8.70
CA ARG A 53 11.14 -8.56 -9.14
C ARG A 53 10.29 -7.30 -9.22
N ALA A 54 8.99 -7.45 -9.46
CA ALA A 54 8.08 -6.31 -9.53
C ALA A 54 7.60 -5.82 -8.16
N ASN A 55 8.09 -6.39 -7.07
CA ASN A 55 7.85 -5.87 -5.73
C ASN A 55 9.07 -6.05 -4.82
N ASP A 56 10.29 -6.09 -5.38
CA ASP A 56 11.53 -6.27 -4.61
C ASP A 56 12.16 -4.92 -4.17
N GLY A 57 11.48 -3.80 -4.45
CA GLY A 57 11.95 -2.46 -4.12
C GLY A 57 12.99 -1.91 -5.11
N ASN A 58 13.39 -2.67 -6.12
CA ASN A 58 14.35 -2.25 -7.11
C ASN A 58 13.68 -1.43 -8.23
N ARG A 59 13.87 -0.12 -8.18
CA ARG A 59 13.38 0.81 -9.21
C ARG A 59 14.39 1.01 -10.35
N GLU A 60 15.27 0.06 -10.62
CA GLU A 60 16.21 0.17 -11.75
C GLU A 60 15.50 -0.08 -13.08
N ARG A 61 15.92 0.65 -14.12
CA ARG A 61 15.28 0.55 -15.45
C ARG A 61 15.81 -0.61 -16.32
N SER A 62 16.78 -1.37 -15.83
CA SER A 62 17.54 -2.34 -16.63
C SER A 62 16.73 -3.60 -16.96
N THR A 63 17.08 -4.28 -18.05
CA THR A 63 16.45 -5.57 -18.43
C THR A 63 16.51 -6.61 -17.31
N ASN A 64 17.53 -6.55 -16.46
CA ASN A 64 17.76 -7.53 -15.41
C ASN A 64 17.03 -7.21 -14.09
N ALA A 65 16.33 -6.08 -14.02
CA ALA A 65 15.57 -5.65 -12.86
C ALA A 65 14.05 -5.86 -13.02
N ALA A 66 13.59 -6.25 -14.20
CA ALA A 66 12.15 -6.35 -14.50
C ALA A 66 11.59 -7.77 -14.31
N ALA A 67 10.37 -7.89 -13.77
CA ALA A 67 9.58 -9.12 -13.83
C ALA A 67 9.02 -9.36 -15.24
N TRP A 68 8.83 -10.63 -15.62
CA TRP A 68 8.21 -11.01 -16.89
C TRP A 68 6.85 -11.68 -16.67
N THR A 69 5.79 -11.12 -17.24
CA THR A 69 4.40 -11.62 -17.15
C THR A 69 3.99 -12.43 -18.39
N GLY A 70 4.97 -12.89 -19.18
CA GLY A 70 4.77 -13.71 -20.36
C GLY A 70 4.28 -12.93 -21.57
N SER A 71 3.03 -12.46 -21.55
CA SER A 71 2.33 -11.92 -22.72
C SER A 71 1.58 -10.63 -22.41
N LYS A 72 1.61 -9.67 -23.35
CA LYS A 72 0.74 -8.49 -23.38
C LYS A 72 -0.73 -8.81 -23.63
N VAL A 73 -1.04 -10.05 -23.99
CA VAL A 73 -2.41 -10.54 -24.19
C VAL A 73 -2.73 -11.52 -23.06
N GLY A 74 -3.52 -11.09 -22.07
CA GLY A 74 -3.99 -11.93 -20.96
C GLY A 74 -2.93 -12.30 -19.91
N GLY A 75 -1.69 -11.80 -20.04
CA GLY A 75 -0.70 -11.90 -18.97
C GLY A 75 -1.11 -11.05 -17.76
N TRP A 76 -0.77 -11.48 -16.56
CA TRP A 76 -1.07 -10.74 -15.34
C TRP A 76 -0.01 -10.97 -14.27
N TRP A 77 0.05 -10.04 -13.34
CA TRP A 77 0.82 -10.11 -12.11
C TRP A 77 -0.05 -9.72 -10.92
N GLU A 78 0.19 -10.33 -9.77
CA GLU A 78 -0.55 -10.06 -8.54
C GLU A 78 0.37 -10.14 -7.33
N VAL A 79 0.10 -9.30 -6.33
CA VAL A 79 0.77 -9.34 -5.02
C VAL A 79 -0.26 -9.35 -3.90
N ALA A 80 -0.02 -10.19 -2.89
CA ALA A 80 -0.80 -10.21 -1.66
C ALA A 80 -0.37 -9.07 -0.73
N LEU A 81 -1.34 -8.47 -0.03
CA LEU A 81 -1.16 -7.32 0.85
C LEU A 81 -1.61 -7.65 2.29
N PRO A 82 -0.97 -8.61 2.97
CA PRO A 82 -1.46 -9.13 4.25
C PRO A 82 -1.54 -8.06 5.36
N VAL A 83 -0.65 -7.06 5.33
CA VAL A 83 -0.64 -5.98 6.33
C VAL A 83 -1.79 -5.00 6.12
N VAL A 84 -2.24 -4.80 4.87
CA VAL A 84 -3.40 -3.95 4.58
C VAL A 84 -4.68 -4.65 4.99
N ALA A 85 -4.80 -5.95 4.70
CA ALA A 85 -5.93 -6.76 5.14
C ALA A 85 -6.11 -6.74 6.67
N ALA A 86 -5.03 -6.53 7.43
CA ALA A 86 -5.04 -6.41 8.90
C ALA A 86 -5.48 -5.01 9.43
N GLY A 87 -5.98 -4.12 8.56
CA GLY A 87 -6.55 -2.82 8.95
C GLY A 87 -5.91 -1.59 8.29
N GLY A 88 -5.01 -1.79 7.33
CA GLY A 88 -4.42 -0.69 6.55
C GLY A 88 -5.35 -0.10 5.49
N GLU A 89 -4.90 1.00 4.90
CA GLU A 89 -5.58 1.72 3.82
C GLU A 89 -4.61 1.92 2.65
N VAL A 90 -4.96 1.50 1.44
CA VAL A 90 -4.20 1.84 0.22
C VAL A 90 -4.61 3.21 -0.28
N ARG A 91 -3.64 4.08 -0.55
CA ARG A 91 -3.88 5.47 -0.99
C ARG A 91 -3.30 5.78 -2.36
N GLN A 92 -2.27 5.06 -2.77
CA GLN A 92 -1.63 5.30 -4.05
C GLN A 92 -1.03 4.00 -4.57
N ILE A 93 -1.09 3.80 -5.89
CA ILE A 93 -0.38 2.73 -6.57
C ILE A 93 0.58 3.36 -7.56
N ARG A 94 1.82 2.87 -7.60
CA ARG A 94 2.82 3.30 -8.58
C ARG A 94 3.27 2.12 -9.39
N VAL A 95 3.35 2.29 -10.70
CA VAL A 95 3.87 1.29 -11.62
C VAL A 95 5.07 1.90 -12.33
N PHE A 96 6.22 1.27 -12.17
CA PHE A 96 7.45 1.63 -12.84
C PHE A 96 7.58 0.80 -14.11
N ASP A 97 7.76 1.47 -15.25
CA ASP A 97 8.08 0.79 -16.51
C ASP A 97 9.54 0.31 -16.50
N ARG A 98 10.05 -0.21 -17.61
CA ARG A 98 11.50 -0.36 -17.87
C ARG A 98 11.98 0.66 -18.90
N SER A 99 13.29 0.87 -19.05
CA SER A 99 13.81 1.87 -20.00
C SER A 99 13.94 1.39 -21.44
N CYS A 100 13.80 0.09 -21.72
CA CYS A 100 14.13 -0.46 -23.03
C CYS A 100 13.13 -1.50 -23.56
N CYS A 101 13.07 -1.57 -24.90
CA CYS A 101 12.54 -2.62 -25.79
C CYS A 101 11.05 -3.00 -25.69
N SER A 102 10.39 -2.86 -24.53
CA SER A 102 8.96 -3.16 -24.39
C SER A 102 8.39 -2.50 -23.13
N SER A 103 7.32 -1.72 -23.29
CA SER A 103 6.57 -1.17 -22.16
C SER A 103 5.72 -2.22 -21.46
N ILE A 104 5.44 -2.03 -20.18
CA ILE A 104 4.39 -2.75 -19.46
C ILE A 104 2.97 -2.45 -19.99
N ALA A 105 2.74 -1.26 -20.57
CA ALA A 105 1.45 -0.89 -21.15
C ALA A 105 1.13 -1.66 -22.45
N PRO A 106 -0.17 -1.89 -22.76
CA PRO A 106 -1.35 -1.50 -21.96
C PRO A 106 -1.69 -2.50 -20.84
N TYR A 107 -2.34 -2.01 -19.78
CA TYR A 107 -2.80 -2.83 -18.66
C TYR A 107 -3.99 -2.21 -17.90
N ASP A 108 -4.66 -3.04 -17.11
CA ASP A 108 -5.61 -2.68 -16.07
C ASP A 108 -5.03 -3.02 -14.69
N LEU A 109 -5.17 -2.10 -13.74
CA LEU A 109 -4.90 -2.30 -12.32
C LEU A 109 -6.21 -2.48 -11.56
N LYS A 110 -6.30 -3.55 -10.78
CA LYS A 110 -7.46 -3.92 -9.98
C LYS A 110 -7.02 -4.22 -8.54
N VAL A 111 -7.77 -3.69 -7.59
CA VAL A 111 -7.54 -3.94 -6.15
C VAL A 111 -8.66 -4.84 -5.66
N TYR A 112 -8.36 -5.83 -4.83
CA TYR A 112 -9.40 -6.69 -4.25
C TYR A 112 -9.24 -6.84 -2.74
N ASP A 113 -10.34 -7.16 -2.08
CA ASP A 113 -10.36 -7.58 -0.68
C ASP A 113 -10.01 -9.08 -0.52
N GLY A 114 -10.03 -9.56 0.74
CA GLY A 114 -9.75 -10.96 1.06
C GLY A 114 -10.85 -11.95 0.63
N ALA A 115 -12.03 -11.45 0.24
CA ALA A 115 -13.14 -12.23 -0.29
C ALA A 115 -13.16 -12.25 -1.83
N ASN A 116 -12.11 -11.72 -2.47
CA ASN A 116 -11.97 -11.61 -3.92
C ASN A 116 -12.92 -10.58 -4.58
N VAL A 117 -13.53 -9.68 -3.82
CA VAL A 117 -14.36 -8.60 -4.35
C VAL A 117 -13.47 -7.44 -4.78
N GLN A 118 -13.69 -6.90 -5.98
CA GLN A 118 -12.94 -5.75 -6.47
C GLN A 118 -13.32 -4.50 -5.65
N LEU A 119 -12.30 -3.79 -5.18
CA LEU A 119 -12.41 -2.52 -4.48
C LEU A 119 -12.11 -1.37 -5.44
N GLY A 120 -13.01 -0.40 -5.49
CA GLY A 120 -12.86 0.78 -6.34
C GLY A 120 -12.97 0.49 -7.84
N ALA A 121 -12.65 1.51 -8.64
CA ALA A 121 -12.66 1.43 -10.09
C ALA A 121 -11.41 0.70 -10.63
N THR A 122 -11.53 0.11 -11.82
CA THR A 122 -10.38 -0.34 -12.60
C THR A 122 -9.57 0.87 -13.06
N LEU A 123 -8.25 0.80 -12.89
CA LEU A 123 -7.32 1.85 -13.29
C LEU A 123 -6.60 1.41 -14.55
N SER A 124 -6.91 2.01 -15.69
CA SER A 124 -6.39 1.57 -16.98
C SER A 124 -5.23 2.45 -17.45
N GLN A 125 -4.20 1.82 -18.00
CA GLN A 125 -3.13 2.49 -18.74
C GLN A 125 -3.16 2.08 -20.20
N ALA A 126 -3.44 3.05 -21.08
CA ALA A 126 -3.33 2.84 -22.51
C ALA A 126 -1.86 2.72 -22.96
N GLY A 127 -1.64 1.99 -24.05
CA GLY A 127 -0.36 1.94 -24.74
C GLY A 127 -0.20 3.10 -25.73
N GLY A 128 1.06 3.45 -26.04
CA GLY A 128 1.43 4.49 -27.01
C GLY A 128 1.92 5.81 -26.36
N GLY A 129 2.82 6.52 -27.06
CA GLY A 129 3.40 7.81 -26.60
C GLY A 129 4.77 7.71 -25.93
N LEU A 130 5.34 8.86 -25.53
CA LEU A 130 6.52 8.92 -24.65
C LEU A 130 6.14 8.27 -23.32
N GLN A 131 6.77 7.14 -23.01
CA GLN A 131 6.45 6.36 -21.83
C GLN A 131 7.02 7.06 -20.59
N PRO A 132 6.16 7.56 -19.68
CA PRO A 132 6.66 8.00 -18.40
C PRO A 132 7.28 6.78 -17.70
N TRP A 133 8.41 7.00 -17.03
CA TRP A 133 9.09 5.96 -16.25
C TRP A 133 8.19 5.41 -15.13
N ILE A 134 7.23 6.20 -14.66
CA ILE A 134 6.34 5.87 -13.57
C ILE A 134 4.92 6.36 -13.89
N TRP A 135 3.94 5.49 -13.68
CA TRP A 135 2.54 5.87 -13.56
C TRP A 135 2.15 5.87 -12.10
N THR A 136 1.43 6.91 -11.67
CA THR A 136 0.97 7.07 -10.30
C THR A 136 -0.54 7.21 -10.30
N TYR A 137 -1.20 6.40 -9.49
CA TYR A 137 -2.65 6.39 -9.32
C TYR A 137 -2.98 6.76 -7.89
N ASP A 138 -3.56 7.94 -7.70
CA ASP A 138 -4.05 8.40 -6.40
C ASP A 138 -5.47 7.87 -6.17
N LEU A 139 -5.71 7.30 -4.98
CA LEU A 139 -6.96 6.67 -4.60
C LEU A 139 -7.60 7.52 -3.50
N ALA A 140 -8.59 8.34 -3.90
CA ALA A 140 -9.35 9.20 -3.02
C ALA A 140 -10.86 8.90 -3.14
N PRO A 141 -11.55 8.46 -2.06
CA PRO A 141 -10.96 8.05 -0.77
C PRO A 141 -10.06 6.81 -0.94
N GLY A 142 -9.14 6.58 0.02
CA GLY A 142 -8.30 5.39 0.00
C GLY A 142 -9.11 4.11 0.19
N LEU A 143 -8.53 2.98 -0.19
CA LEU A 143 -9.16 1.66 -0.18
C LEU A 143 -8.77 0.89 1.08
N ASN A 144 -9.72 0.74 2.00
CA ASN A 144 -9.56 -0.06 3.22
C ASN A 144 -9.79 -1.54 2.91
N GLY A 145 -9.10 -2.43 3.64
CA GLY A 145 -9.32 -3.87 3.52
C GLY A 145 -8.82 -4.51 2.22
N ALA A 146 -8.03 -3.78 1.42
CA ALA A 146 -7.38 -4.36 0.26
C ALA A 146 -6.45 -5.50 0.70
N ALA A 147 -6.59 -6.66 0.09
CA ALA A 147 -5.81 -7.85 0.36
C ALA A 147 -4.90 -8.23 -0.80
N ARG A 148 -5.15 -7.71 -2.01
CA ARG A 148 -4.30 -7.92 -3.18
C ARG A 148 -4.43 -6.81 -4.21
N VAL A 149 -3.39 -6.64 -5.01
CA VAL A 149 -3.37 -5.80 -6.21
C VAL A 149 -2.97 -6.66 -7.39
N ARG A 150 -3.74 -6.58 -8.47
CA ARG A 150 -3.48 -7.26 -9.74
C ARG A 150 -3.29 -6.26 -10.86
N LEU A 151 -2.25 -6.45 -11.65
CA LEU A 151 -2.04 -5.83 -12.95
C LEU A 151 -2.31 -6.86 -14.04
N GLU A 152 -3.18 -6.55 -14.98
CA GLU A 152 -3.59 -7.44 -16.06
C GLU A 152 -3.40 -6.76 -17.42
N HIS A 153 -2.67 -7.40 -18.34
CA HIS A 153 -2.41 -6.83 -19.66
C HIS A 153 -3.64 -6.89 -20.56
N THR A 154 -3.97 -5.75 -21.15
CA THR A 154 -5.14 -5.55 -22.02
C THR A 154 -4.75 -5.43 -23.50
N GLY A 155 -3.52 -5.81 -23.84
CA GLY A 155 -3.03 -5.75 -25.21
C GLY A 155 -3.82 -6.70 -26.11
N VAL A 156 -3.95 -6.31 -27.37
CA VAL A 156 -4.62 -7.10 -28.42
C VAL A 156 -3.63 -7.81 -29.34
N THR A 157 -2.34 -7.49 -29.24
CA THR A 157 -1.26 -8.09 -30.02
C THR A 157 -0.30 -8.79 -29.07
N ALA A 158 0.08 -10.02 -29.41
CA ALA A 158 1.09 -10.77 -28.68
C ALA A 158 2.42 -10.01 -28.65
N GLY A 159 3.07 -10.04 -27.50
CA GLY A 159 4.37 -9.45 -27.27
C GLY A 159 4.77 -9.64 -25.82
N ASP A 160 6.07 -9.64 -25.54
CA ASP A 160 6.54 -9.77 -24.17
C ASP A 160 6.10 -8.56 -23.34
N ALA A 161 5.67 -8.86 -22.11
CA ALA A 161 5.31 -7.86 -21.13
C ALA A 161 6.27 -7.94 -19.94
N TYR A 162 7.05 -6.87 -19.78
CA TYR A 162 7.99 -6.72 -18.69
C TYR A 162 7.56 -5.56 -17.80
N MET A 163 7.78 -5.72 -16.51
CA MET A 163 7.36 -4.78 -15.48
C MET A 163 8.55 -4.46 -14.59
N GLY A 164 8.80 -3.17 -14.33
CA GLY A 164 9.89 -2.74 -13.45
C GLY A 164 9.56 -3.05 -11.99
N GLU A 165 8.72 -2.22 -11.39
CA GLU A 165 8.34 -2.30 -9.97
C GLU A 165 6.89 -1.84 -9.81
N VAL A 166 6.17 -2.41 -8.85
CA VAL A 166 4.84 -1.96 -8.43
C VAL A 166 4.88 -1.65 -6.94
N GLU A 167 4.58 -0.40 -6.61
CA GLU A 167 4.44 0.03 -5.23
C GLU A 167 2.97 0.22 -4.88
N VAL A 168 2.56 -0.33 -3.74
CA VAL A 168 1.23 -0.13 -3.17
C VAL A 168 1.39 0.67 -1.90
N ILE A 169 1.20 1.98 -2.00
CA ILE A 169 1.48 2.93 -0.94
C ILE A 169 0.23 3.20 -0.12
N GLY A 170 0.36 3.15 1.20
CA GLY A 170 -0.76 3.45 2.07
C GLY A 170 -0.40 3.56 3.54
N TRP A 171 -1.44 3.66 4.37
CA TRP A 171 -1.32 3.86 5.80
C TRP A 171 -1.41 2.53 6.56
N ASN A 172 -0.44 2.28 7.43
CA ASN A 172 -0.40 1.09 8.29
C ASN A 172 -0.70 1.46 9.75
N PRO A 173 -1.86 1.11 10.32
CA PRO A 173 -2.17 1.38 11.73
C PRO A 173 -1.19 0.73 12.71
N ALA A 174 -0.63 -0.44 12.37
CA ALA A 174 0.30 -1.14 13.22
C ALA A 174 1.67 -0.45 13.31
N ALA A 175 2.04 0.35 12.30
CA ALA A 175 3.25 1.18 12.37
C ALA A 175 3.09 2.36 13.35
N SER A 176 1.86 2.84 13.58
CA SER A 176 1.61 3.95 14.51
C SER A 176 1.67 3.52 15.98
N THR A 177 1.42 2.25 16.29
CA THR A 177 1.52 1.74 17.67
C THR A 177 2.95 1.43 18.10
N ALA A 178 3.86 1.16 17.16
CA ALA A 178 5.28 0.96 17.46
C ALA A 178 6.02 2.27 17.81
N SER A 179 5.56 3.41 17.28
CA SER A 179 6.16 4.74 17.52
C SER A 179 5.70 5.42 18.82
N SER A 180 4.62 4.95 19.46
CA SER A 180 4.00 5.64 20.58
C SER A 180 4.52 5.22 21.96
N CYS A 181 5.59 4.42 22.04
CA CYS A 181 6.27 4.16 23.31
C CYS A 181 7.73 4.70 23.34
N PRO A 182 7.92 6.02 23.56
CA PRO A 182 9.26 6.59 23.77
C PRO A 182 9.97 6.08 25.03
N ARG A 183 9.28 5.35 25.92
CA ARG A 183 9.80 4.91 27.23
C ARG A 183 10.18 3.44 27.33
N CYS A 184 10.01 2.62 26.28
CA CYS A 184 10.53 1.25 26.28
C CYS A 184 11.99 1.13 25.80
N ARG A 185 12.69 2.25 25.54
CA ARG A 185 14.16 2.22 25.50
C ARG A 185 14.67 1.95 26.91
N ALA A 186 15.00 0.69 27.15
CA ALA A 186 15.66 0.14 28.32
C ALA A 186 16.45 1.17 29.13
N SER A 187 15.91 1.57 30.29
CA SER A 187 16.76 1.96 31.40
C SER A 187 17.35 0.67 31.98
N SER A 188 18.65 0.46 31.80
CA SER A 188 19.46 -0.56 32.46
C SER A 188 19.61 -0.32 33.98
N ALA A 189 18.58 0.21 34.64
CA ALA A 189 18.52 0.40 36.07
C ALA A 189 17.11 0.05 36.52
N GLY A 190 17.00 -1.01 37.32
CA GLY A 190 15.74 -1.63 37.70
C GLY A 190 14.78 -0.67 38.38
N THR A 191 13.52 -0.70 37.96
CA THR A 191 12.34 -1.12 38.74
C THR A 191 11.16 -1.13 37.76
N PRO A 192 10.35 -2.19 37.65
CA PRO A 192 9.15 -2.16 36.81
C PRO A 192 8.08 -1.25 37.44
N VAL A 193 7.56 -0.31 36.67
CA VAL A 193 6.37 0.49 37.00
C VAL A 193 5.17 -0.18 36.30
N PRO A 194 4.07 -0.50 37.01
CA PRO A 194 2.89 -1.05 36.36
C PRO A 194 2.16 0.03 35.55
N CYS A 195 1.61 -0.39 34.42
CA CYS A 195 0.77 0.43 33.54
C CYS A 195 -0.50 0.91 34.24
#